data_AF-A0A953SWL9-F1
#
_entry.id   AF-A0A953SWL9-F1
#
_cell.length_a   1.000
_cell.length_b   1.000
_cell.length_c   1.000
_cell.angle_alpha   90.00
_cell.angle_beta   90.00
_cell.angle_gamma   90.00
#
_symmetry.space_group_name_H-M   'P 1'
#
loop_
_entity.id
_entity.type
_entity.pdbx_description
1 polymer ?
#
loop_
_entity_poly.entity_id
_entity_poly.type
_entity_poly.pdbx_seq_one_letter_code
_entity_poly.pdbx_strand_id
1 'polypeptide(L)'
;MSNYNLTFKLKQHTPIIHFQHQQHGATLRASELKPKLDKYLIENSFGGILNFNAYKEFLIGDTKSIDKGLKKIDDSSNIQDKENAKREFLKQQKLAFNYKIKMEGETTDKEIDLQEKNRDGIPKIKFNRITQINEPVIKAFPMFFATMGEEWGKNKKKFCFNHNTLLTIVTVEDELIKKIKEIFSLFILVTNFGTRQNKGFGSYYID
;
A
#
# COMPACT_ATOMS: atom_id res chain seq x y z
N MET A 1 17.12 -25.11 7.01
CA MET A 1 16.81 -23.72 6.65
C MET A 1 15.69 -23.26 7.57
N SER A 2 16.02 -22.47 8.57
CA SER A 2 15.02 -21.91 9.49
C SER A 2 14.39 -20.71 8.80
N ASN A 3 13.09 -20.75 8.48
CA ASN A 3 12.39 -19.56 7.99
C ASN A 3 12.42 -18.52 9.11
N TYR A 4 12.88 -17.30 8.81
CA TYR A 4 12.80 -16.21 9.76
C TYR A 4 11.47 -15.49 9.59
N ASN A 5 10.75 -15.38 10.70
CA ASN A 5 9.48 -14.66 10.79
C ASN A 5 9.72 -13.36 11.56
N LEU A 6 9.31 -12.24 10.99
CA LEU A 6 9.32 -10.94 11.64
C LEU A 6 7.90 -10.43 11.74
N THR A 7 7.39 -10.28 12.97
CA THR A 7 6.01 -9.87 13.23
C THR A 7 5.99 -8.47 13.85
N PHE A 8 5.11 -7.63 13.31
CA PHE A 8 4.83 -6.28 13.79
C PHE A 8 3.36 -6.18 14.15
N LYS A 9 3.08 -5.54 15.28
CA LYS A 9 1.73 -5.12 15.65
C LYS A 9 1.52 -3.69 15.16
N LEU A 10 0.53 -3.49 14.32
CA LEU A 10 0.21 -2.22 13.70
C LEU A 10 -1.09 -1.67 14.27
N LYS A 11 -1.06 -0.37 14.60
CA LYS A 11 -2.23 0.42 14.97
C LYS A 11 -2.41 1.58 13.99
N GLN A 12 -3.66 1.92 13.72
CA GLN A 12 -4.00 3.03 12.84
C GLN A 12 -3.88 4.37 13.60
N HIS A 13 -3.21 5.33 12.99
CA HIS A 13 -3.32 6.75 13.37
C HIS A 13 -4.59 7.37 12.79
N THR A 14 -4.91 7.02 11.54
CA THR A 14 -6.07 7.54 10.82
C THR A 14 -6.84 6.40 10.17
N PRO A 15 -8.17 6.54 9.98
CA PRO A 15 -8.96 5.43 9.43
C PRO A 15 -8.53 5.13 8.01
N ILE A 16 -8.58 3.85 7.64
CA ILE A 16 -8.42 3.43 6.24
C ILE A 16 -9.76 3.50 5.53
N ILE A 17 -9.77 4.02 4.30
CA ILE A 17 -10.96 4.02 3.44
C ILE A 17 -10.91 2.77 2.56
N HIS A 18 -11.71 1.76 2.92
CA HIS A 18 -11.71 0.45 2.26
C HIS A 18 -12.99 0.22 1.44
N PHE A 19 -12.85 -0.53 0.33
CA PHE A 19 -13.93 -0.94 -0.56
C PHE A 19 -14.54 -2.31 -0.20
N GLN A 20 -13.98 -2.97 0.82
CA GLN A 20 -14.39 -4.29 1.33
C GLN A 20 -14.78 -4.20 2.81
N HIS A 21 -15.39 -3.08 3.21
CA HIS A 21 -15.74 -2.83 4.61
C HIS A 21 -16.61 -3.95 5.22
N GLN A 22 -17.37 -4.68 4.38
CA GLN A 22 -18.21 -5.80 4.78
C GLN A 22 -17.44 -7.11 5.04
N GLN A 23 -16.19 -7.22 4.58
CA GLN A 23 -15.39 -8.42 4.83
C GLN A 23 -14.77 -8.35 6.23
N HIS A 24 -14.95 -9.44 6.98
CA HIS A 24 -14.32 -9.62 8.28
C HIS A 24 -12.80 -9.51 8.15
N GLY A 25 -12.17 -8.65 8.95
CA GLY A 25 -10.72 -8.42 8.91
C GLY A 25 -10.23 -7.49 7.78
N ALA A 26 -11.10 -6.62 7.24
CA ALA A 26 -10.70 -5.57 6.29
C ALA A 26 -9.60 -4.66 6.90
N THR A 27 -8.35 -5.00 6.60
CA THR A 27 -7.12 -4.40 7.11
C THR A 27 -6.28 -3.84 5.97
N LEU A 28 -5.03 -3.53 6.26
CA LEU A 28 -4.04 -3.15 5.26
C LEU A 28 -3.76 -4.31 4.27
N ARG A 29 -3.94 -4.05 2.98
CA ARG A 29 -3.76 -5.06 1.94
C ARG A 29 -2.29 -5.30 1.64
N ALA A 30 -1.85 -6.56 1.71
CA ALA A 30 -0.48 -6.95 1.39
C ALA A 30 -0.04 -6.56 -0.04
N SER A 31 -0.95 -6.58 -1.01
CA SER A 31 -0.66 -6.16 -2.40
C SER A 31 -0.40 -4.66 -2.54
N GLU A 32 -0.75 -3.85 -1.54
CA GLU A 32 -0.42 -2.44 -1.50
C GLU A 32 0.85 -2.18 -0.68
N LEU A 33 0.99 -2.87 0.45
CA LEU A 33 2.16 -2.72 1.32
C LEU A 33 3.44 -3.25 0.66
N LYS A 34 3.41 -4.44 0.07
CA LYS A 34 4.62 -5.09 -0.47
C LYS A 34 5.33 -4.23 -1.53
N PRO A 35 4.66 -3.75 -2.58
CA PRO A 35 5.36 -2.98 -3.63
C PRO A 35 5.93 -1.66 -3.09
N LYS A 36 5.25 -1.04 -2.12
CA LYS A 36 5.71 0.19 -1.47
C LYS A 36 6.94 -0.06 -0.59
N LEU A 37 6.91 -1.15 0.19
CA LEU A 37 8.05 -1.56 1.02
C LEU A 37 9.25 -1.94 0.15
N ASP A 38 9.04 -2.68 -0.95
CA ASP A 38 10.10 -3.04 -1.91
C ASP A 38 10.78 -1.78 -2.47
N LYS A 39 10.00 -0.80 -2.91
CA LYS A 39 10.54 0.49 -3.37
C LYS A 39 11.27 1.24 -2.25
N TYR A 40 10.72 1.27 -1.04
CA TYR A 40 11.33 1.98 0.08
C TYR A 40 12.68 1.38 0.49
N LEU A 41 12.79 0.05 0.50
CA LEU A 41 14.03 -0.67 0.75
C LEU A 41 15.10 -0.33 -0.29
N ILE A 42 14.75 -0.34 -1.58
CA ILE A 42 15.69 -0.02 -2.66
C ILE A 42 16.29 1.38 -2.44
N GLU A 43 15.43 2.37 -2.17
CA GLU A 43 15.88 3.77 -2.01
C GLU A 43 16.67 4.00 -0.71
N ASN A 44 16.25 3.40 0.41
CA ASN A 44 16.79 3.76 1.74
C ASN A 44 17.79 2.73 2.31
N SER A 45 17.76 1.47 1.89
CA SER A 45 18.60 0.39 2.44
C SER A 45 19.63 -0.15 1.47
N PHE A 46 19.48 0.15 0.17
CA PHE A 46 20.37 -0.33 -0.90
C PHE A 46 21.03 0.80 -1.71
N GLY A 47 20.83 2.07 -1.33
CA GLY A 47 21.50 3.20 -1.98
C GLY A 47 20.89 3.63 -3.31
N GLY A 48 19.61 3.31 -3.54
CA GLY A 48 18.85 3.75 -4.70
C GLY A 48 18.77 2.74 -5.82
N ILE A 49 17.84 2.99 -6.75
CA ILE A 49 17.51 2.06 -7.84
C ILE A 49 18.71 1.70 -8.73
N LEU A 50 19.67 2.61 -8.93
CA LEU A 50 20.83 2.38 -9.78
C LEU A 50 21.83 1.38 -9.19
N ASN A 51 21.81 1.15 -7.87
CA ASN A 51 22.70 0.21 -7.20
C ASN A 51 22.18 -1.24 -7.31
N PHE A 52 21.86 -1.68 -8.53
CA PHE A 52 21.23 -2.97 -8.80
C PHE A 52 21.99 -4.16 -8.21
N ASN A 53 23.33 -4.12 -8.24
CA ASN A 53 24.17 -5.18 -7.69
C ASN A 53 23.98 -5.37 -6.18
N ALA A 54 23.66 -4.32 -5.42
CA ALA A 54 23.49 -4.41 -3.97
C ALA A 54 22.20 -5.13 -3.55
N TYR A 55 21.20 -5.21 -4.43
CA TYR A 55 19.90 -5.78 -4.09
C TYR A 55 19.42 -6.91 -5.00
N LYS A 56 20.08 -7.17 -6.14
CA LYS A 56 19.67 -8.19 -7.12
C LYS A 56 19.55 -9.60 -6.54
N GLU A 57 20.38 -9.96 -5.57
CA GLU A 57 20.39 -11.30 -4.97
C GLU A 57 19.15 -11.57 -4.12
N PHE A 58 18.51 -10.52 -3.61
CA PHE A 58 17.29 -10.61 -2.81
C PHE A 58 16.01 -10.60 -3.67
N LEU A 59 16.11 -10.38 -4.98
CA LEU A 59 14.97 -10.31 -5.88
C LEU A 59 14.44 -11.70 -6.24
N ILE A 60 13.14 -11.78 -6.52
CA ILE A 60 12.53 -12.96 -7.14
C ILE A 60 12.39 -12.74 -8.66
N GLY A 61 12.70 -13.76 -9.45
CA GLY A 61 12.56 -13.75 -10.91
C GLY A 61 13.88 -13.72 -11.68
N ASP A 62 13.82 -13.36 -12.96
CA ASP A 62 14.97 -13.41 -13.88
C ASP A 62 15.85 -12.15 -13.79
N THR A 63 16.75 -12.14 -12.82
CA THR A 63 17.74 -11.08 -12.64
C THR A 63 18.80 -11.04 -13.72
N LYS A 64 19.04 -12.16 -14.42
CA LYS A 64 20.06 -12.27 -15.48
C LYS A 64 19.65 -11.49 -16.72
N SER A 65 18.37 -11.53 -17.09
CA SER A 65 17.84 -10.73 -18.19
C SER A 65 17.97 -9.22 -17.91
N ILE A 66 17.71 -8.80 -16.67
CA ILE A 66 17.86 -7.40 -16.24
C ILE A 66 19.33 -6.96 -16.33
N ASP A 67 20.27 -7.78 -15.83
CA ASP A 67 21.71 -7.51 -15.91
C ASP A 67 22.19 -7.37 -17.37
N LYS A 68 21.70 -8.23 -18.26
CA LYS A 68 21.98 -8.13 -19.70
C LYS A 68 21.41 -6.84 -20.31
N GLY A 69 20.22 -6.42 -19.88
CA GLY A 69 19.62 -5.15 -20.31
C GLY A 69 20.45 -3.93 -19.88
N LEU A 70 20.95 -3.93 -18.64
CA LEU A 70 21.84 -2.88 -18.13
C LEU A 70 23.15 -2.81 -18.91
N LYS A 71 23.79 -3.96 -19.17
CA LYS A 71 25.03 -4.03 -19.98
C LYS A 71 24.84 -3.47 -21.39
N LYS A 72 23.72 -3.77 -22.04
CA LYS A 72 23.41 -3.19 -23.36
C LYS A 72 23.33 -1.66 -23.35
N ILE A 73 22.83 -1.08 -22.26
CA ILE A 73 22.79 0.39 -22.10
C ILE A 73 24.20 0.93 -21.88
N ASP A 74 25.03 0.23 -21.11
CA ASP A 74 26.43 0.58 -20.90
C ASP A 74 27.26 0.54 -22.19
N ASP A 75 27.04 -0.47 -23.02
CA ASP A 75 27.78 -0.67 -24.27
C ASP A 75 27.30 0.26 -25.40
N SER A 76 26.11 0.86 -25.26
CA SER A 76 25.53 1.74 -26.29
C SER A 76 26.25 3.10 -26.34
N SER A 77 26.89 3.41 -27.46
CA SER A 77 27.52 4.70 -27.72
C SER A 77 26.52 5.83 -28.00
N ASN A 78 25.29 5.49 -28.40
CA ASN A 78 24.27 6.45 -28.84
C ASN A 78 23.48 7.08 -27.68
N ILE A 79 23.66 6.58 -26.45
CA ILE A 79 22.97 7.08 -25.26
C ILE A 79 23.90 8.07 -24.56
N GLN A 80 23.55 9.35 -24.65
CA GLN A 80 24.30 10.44 -24.00
C GLN A 80 24.13 10.41 -22.47
N ASP A 81 22.92 10.13 -21.99
CA ASP A 81 22.61 10.01 -20.55
C ASP A 81 22.30 8.56 -20.18
N LYS A 82 23.37 7.80 -19.92
CA LYS A 82 23.27 6.38 -19.57
C LYS A 82 22.63 6.17 -18.21
N GLU A 83 22.84 7.07 -17.24
CA GLU A 83 22.27 6.94 -15.90
C GLU A 83 20.75 7.04 -15.92
N ASN A 84 20.21 8.05 -16.60
CA ASN A 84 18.76 8.20 -16.72
C ASN A 84 18.15 7.04 -17.53
N ALA A 85 18.81 6.60 -18.61
CA ALA A 85 18.37 5.42 -19.37
C ALA A 85 18.30 4.16 -18.50
N LYS A 86 19.30 3.89 -17.65
CA LYS A 86 19.27 2.78 -16.69
C LYS A 86 18.14 2.93 -15.66
N ARG A 87 17.96 4.13 -15.14
CA ARG A 87 16.90 4.43 -14.15
C ARG A 87 15.52 4.14 -14.73
N GLU A 88 15.24 4.62 -15.94
CA GLU A 88 13.95 4.38 -16.61
C GLU A 88 13.78 2.90 -16.98
N PHE A 89 14.84 2.22 -17.44
CA PHE A 89 14.81 0.79 -17.69
C PHE A 89 14.45 -0.02 -16.43
N LEU A 90 15.07 0.29 -15.29
CA LEU A 90 14.82 -0.39 -14.02
C LEU A 90 13.42 -0.10 -13.47
N LYS A 91 12.92 1.13 -13.62
CA LYS A 91 11.53 1.48 -13.22
C LYS A 91 10.48 0.71 -13.99
N GLN A 92 10.76 0.35 -15.24
CA GLN A 92 9.87 -0.47 -16.06
C GLN A 92 9.88 -1.94 -15.65
N GLN A 93 10.93 -2.39 -14.94
CA GLN A 93 11.00 -3.76 -14.43
C GLN A 93 10.09 -3.95 -13.22
N LYS A 94 9.45 -5.11 -13.13
CA LYS A 94 8.68 -5.52 -11.95
C LYS A 94 9.63 -6.09 -10.89
N LEU A 95 10.43 -5.22 -10.27
CA LEU A 95 11.34 -5.59 -9.20
C LEU A 95 10.54 -5.95 -7.93
N ALA A 96 10.68 -7.18 -7.45
CA ALA A 96 10.06 -7.64 -6.23
C ALA A 96 11.05 -8.45 -5.40
N PHE A 97 11.13 -8.20 -4.09
CA PHE A 97 11.98 -8.97 -3.19
C PHE A 97 11.35 -10.32 -2.81
N ASN A 98 12.19 -11.31 -2.54
CA ASN A 98 11.81 -12.66 -2.15
C ASN A 98 11.44 -12.75 -0.65
N TYR A 99 10.31 -12.15 -0.30
CA TYR A 99 9.66 -12.32 0.99
C TYR A 99 8.15 -12.34 0.82
N LYS A 100 7.45 -12.94 1.80
CA LYS A 100 6.00 -12.99 1.86
C LYS A 100 5.49 -12.12 3.00
N ILE A 101 4.33 -11.50 2.80
CA ILE A 101 3.61 -10.77 3.86
C ILE A 101 2.32 -11.52 4.17
N LYS A 102 2.10 -11.76 5.45
CA LYS A 102 0.83 -12.22 6.01
C LYS A 102 0.23 -11.08 6.82
N MET A 103 -1.05 -10.81 6.61
CA MET A 103 -1.82 -9.80 7.35
C MET A 103 -2.95 -10.49 8.08
N GLU A 104 -3.06 -10.23 9.37
CA GLU A 104 -4.14 -10.70 10.22
C GLU A 104 -4.74 -9.50 10.93
N GLY A 105 -6.05 -9.34 10.84
CA GLY A 105 -6.78 -8.29 11.53
C GLY A 105 -7.80 -8.90 12.47
N GLU A 106 -7.91 -8.36 13.67
CA GLU A 106 -9.11 -8.56 14.49
C GLU A 106 -10.29 -7.77 13.90
N THR A 107 -11.49 -8.05 14.39
CA THR A 107 -12.75 -7.44 13.92
C THR A 107 -12.68 -5.92 13.80
N THR A 108 -13.33 -5.39 12.76
CA THR A 108 -13.53 -3.95 12.57
C THR A 108 -14.53 -3.47 13.61
N ASP A 109 -14.06 -2.87 14.71
CA ASP A 109 -14.95 -2.49 15.82
C ASP A 109 -15.84 -1.28 15.51
N LYS A 110 -15.47 -0.43 14.55
CA LYS A 110 -16.19 0.80 14.23
C LYS A 110 -16.21 1.09 12.73
N GLU A 111 -17.29 0.71 12.06
CA GLU A 111 -17.69 1.40 10.83
C GLU A 111 -18.27 2.77 11.23
N ILE A 112 -17.65 3.85 10.80
CA ILE A 112 -18.31 5.16 10.89
C ILE A 112 -19.33 5.23 9.76
N ASP A 113 -20.62 5.07 10.10
CA ASP A 113 -21.71 5.28 9.16
C ASP A 113 -21.79 6.78 8.81
N LEU A 114 -21.45 7.09 7.56
CA LEU A 114 -21.47 8.45 7.05
C LEU A 114 -22.87 8.89 6.62
N GLN A 115 -23.86 7.99 6.60
CA GLN A 115 -25.21 8.32 6.18
C GLN A 115 -25.87 9.29 7.17
N GLU A 116 -26.40 10.40 6.66
CA GLU A 116 -27.26 11.26 7.46
C GLU A 116 -28.52 10.51 7.85
N LYS A 117 -28.90 10.66 9.12
CA LYS A 117 -30.16 10.15 9.64
C LYS A 117 -31.08 11.31 9.97
N ASN A 118 -32.38 11.09 9.82
CA ASN A 118 -33.41 12.00 10.33
C ASN A 118 -33.46 11.95 11.87
N ARG A 119 -34.29 12.80 12.48
CA ARG A 119 -34.50 12.82 13.94
C ARG A 119 -34.91 11.45 14.49
N ASP A 120 -35.59 10.65 13.68
CA ASP A 120 -36.06 9.29 14.02
C ASP A 120 -35.03 8.19 13.73
N GLY A 121 -33.78 8.55 13.37
CA GLY A 121 -32.72 7.57 13.08
C GLY A 121 -32.78 6.92 11.69
N ILE A 122 -33.75 7.29 10.86
CA ILE A 122 -33.94 6.74 9.50
C ILE A 122 -32.92 7.36 8.53
N PRO A 123 -32.20 6.56 7.71
CA PRO A 123 -31.27 7.07 6.70
C PRO A 123 -31.96 7.99 5.69
N LYS A 124 -31.42 9.19 5.49
CA LYS A 124 -31.84 10.10 4.43
C LYS A 124 -31.42 9.56 3.07
N ILE A 125 -32.31 9.65 2.10
CA ILE A 125 -32.08 9.20 0.72
C ILE A 125 -32.41 10.37 -0.21
N LYS A 126 -31.61 10.57 -1.26
CA LYS A 126 -31.86 11.56 -2.31
C LYS A 126 -31.86 10.85 -3.67
N PHE A 127 -32.69 11.33 -4.58
CA PHE A 127 -32.71 10.82 -5.95
C PHE A 127 -31.58 11.46 -6.76
N ASN A 128 -30.71 10.64 -7.34
CA ASN A 128 -29.67 11.11 -8.24
C ASN A 128 -30.22 11.11 -9.67
N ARG A 129 -30.42 12.31 -10.24
CA ARG A 129 -30.99 12.49 -11.58
C ARG A 129 -30.11 11.92 -12.70
N ILE A 130 -28.81 11.82 -12.48
CA ILE A 130 -27.86 11.34 -13.50
C ILE A 130 -27.87 9.81 -13.56
N THR A 131 -27.78 9.17 -12.40
CA THR A 131 -27.74 7.70 -12.31
C THR A 131 -29.14 7.06 -12.24
N GLN A 132 -30.20 7.87 -12.12
CA GLN A 132 -31.60 7.44 -11.97
C GLN A 132 -31.84 6.48 -10.79
N ILE A 133 -31.02 6.56 -9.74
CA ILE A 133 -31.14 5.74 -8.53
C ILE A 133 -31.26 6.60 -7.27
N ASN A 134 -31.89 6.03 -6.26
CA ASN A 134 -31.93 6.58 -4.91
C ASN A 134 -30.59 6.30 -4.20
N GLU A 135 -29.90 7.36 -3.78
CA GLU A 135 -28.61 7.27 -3.08
C GLU A 135 -28.70 7.87 -1.65
N PRO A 136 -27.98 7.33 -0.65
CA PRO A 136 -27.98 7.90 0.69
C PRO A 136 -27.45 9.34 0.71
N VAL A 137 -28.07 10.20 1.52
CA VAL A 137 -27.48 11.50 1.88
C VAL A 137 -26.40 11.24 2.93
N ILE A 138 -25.23 11.83 2.73
CA ILE A 138 -24.06 11.59 3.58
C ILE A 138 -23.70 12.89 4.29
N LYS A 139 -23.38 12.79 5.59
CA LYS A 139 -22.79 13.90 6.33
C LYS A 139 -21.45 14.24 5.66
N ALA A 140 -21.39 15.37 4.99
CA ALA A 140 -20.24 15.76 4.19
C ALA A 140 -18.99 15.80 5.07
N PHE A 141 -18.10 14.81 4.93
CA PHE A 141 -16.70 14.98 5.30
C PHE A 141 -16.04 15.72 4.14
N PRO A 142 -15.69 17.01 4.28
CA PRO A 142 -15.31 17.86 3.13
C PRO A 142 -14.13 17.28 2.34
N MET A 143 -13.21 16.61 3.02
CA MET A 143 -12.03 15.97 2.40
C MET A 143 -12.30 14.63 1.72
N PHE A 144 -13.43 13.99 1.98
CA PHE A 144 -13.78 12.69 1.39
C PHE A 144 -14.53 12.85 0.05
N PHE A 145 -15.52 13.74 0.00
CA PHE A 145 -16.52 13.78 -1.07
C PHE A 145 -16.26 14.74 -2.23
N ALA A 146 -15.31 15.67 -2.11
CA ALA A 146 -15.11 16.75 -3.09
C ALA A 146 -14.73 16.28 -4.52
N THR A 147 -14.54 14.97 -4.77
CA THR A 147 -14.08 14.45 -6.07
C THR A 147 -14.41 12.97 -6.30
N MET A 148 -15.44 12.40 -5.66
CA MET A 148 -15.76 10.96 -5.84
C MET A 148 -16.82 10.68 -6.91
N GLY A 149 -17.57 11.68 -7.37
CA GLY A 149 -18.52 11.55 -8.47
C GLY A 149 -19.46 10.35 -8.32
N GLU A 150 -19.75 9.68 -9.44
CA GLU A 150 -20.64 8.52 -9.53
C GLU A 150 -20.01 7.21 -9.00
N GLU A 151 -18.69 7.13 -8.80
CA GLU A 151 -18.00 5.91 -8.37
C GLU A 151 -18.45 5.43 -6.98
N TRP A 152 -18.89 6.36 -6.13
CA TRP A 152 -19.35 6.02 -4.78
C TRP A 152 -20.68 5.23 -4.79
N GLY A 153 -21.59 5.54 -5.72
CA GLY A 153 -22.88 4.86 -5.80
C GLY A 153 -22.76 3.38 -6.15
N LYS A 154 -21.70 2.99 -6.87
CA LYS A 154 -21.43 1.60 -7.29
C LYS A 154 -20.64 0.80 -6.25
N ASN A 155 -19.71 1.42 -5.53
CA ASN A 155 -18.90 0.77 -4.50
C ASN A 155 -18.84 1.66 -3.24
N LYS A 156 -19.74 1.40 -2.28
CA LYS A 156 -19.77 2.14 -1.01
C LYS A 156 -18.44 1.95 -0.28
N LYS A 157 -17.65 3.02 -0.19
CA LYS A 157 -16.42 3.06 0.63
C LYS A 157 -16.78 3.55 2.03
N LYS A 158 -16.19 2.94 3.06
CA LYS A 158 -16.39 3.34 4.46
C LYS A 158 -15.06 3.58 5.17
N PHE A 159 -15.10 4.40 6.22
CA PHE A 159 -14.02 4.50 7.18
C PHE A 159 -14.00 3.24 8.04
N CYS A 160 -12.87 2.55 8.04
CA CYS A 160 -12.65 1.36 8.85
C CYS A 160 -11.55 1.66 9.86
N PHE A 161 -11.85 1.41 11.14
CA PHE A 161 -10.83 1.34 12.19
C PHE A 161 -10.55 -0.12 12.55
N ASN A 162 -9.27 -0.48 12.58
CA ASN A 162 -8.81 -1.76 13.10
C ASN A 162 -7.83 -1.49 14.25
N HIS A 163 -8.14 -2.05 15.42
CA HIS A 163 -7.37 -1.81 16.65
C HIS A 163 -6.18 -2.75 16.80
N ASN A 164 -6.11 -3.82 16.00
CA ASN A 164 -5.09 -4.84 16.15
C ASN A 164 -4.81 -5.53 14.79
N THR A 165 -3.87 -4.96 14.03
CA THR A 165 -3.40 -5.56 12.77
C THR A 165 -2.03 -6.17 12.98
N LEU A 166 -1.92 -7.49 12.84
CA LEU A 166 -0.65 -8.20 12.86
C LEU A 166 -0.13 -8.35 11.44
N LEU A 167 1.08 -7.83 11.20
CA LEU A 167 1.82 -8.00 9.96
C LEU A 167 2.99 -8.95 10.23
N THR A 168 3.07 -10.05 9.47
CA THR A 168 4.20 -10.97 9.53
C THR A 168 4.91 -11.05 8.19
N ILE A 169 6.21 -10.78 8.19
CA ILE A 169 7.10 -10.93 7.05
C ILE A 169 7.86 -12.25 7.20
N VAL A 170 7.84 -13.04 6.14
CA VAL A 170 8.52 -14.35 6.08
C VAL A 170 9.52 -14.35 4.94
N THR A 171 10.77 -14.65 5.24
CA THR A 171 11.83 -14.84 4.25
C THR A 171 12.86 -15.86 4.73
N VAL A 172 13.63 -16.39 3.78
CA VAL A 172 14.78 -17.27 4.02
C VAL A 172 16.10 -16.48 4.02
N GLU A 173 16.06 -15.20 3.65
CA GLU A 173 17.24 -14.35 3.48
C GLU A 173 17.51 -13.51 4.74
N ASP A 174 18.54 -13.87 5.50
CA ASP A 174 18.88 -13.26 6.80
C ASP A 174 19.21 -11.77 6.69
N GLU A 175 19.93 -11.37 5.64
CA GLU A 175 20.30 -9.97 5.43
C GLU A 175 19.09 -9.12 5.02
N LEU A 176 18.17 -9.69 4.24
CA LEU A 176 16.95 -9.00 3.83
C LEU A 176 16.03 -8.75 5.03
N ILE A 177 15.84 -9.73 5.90
CA ILE A 177 14.97 -9.56 7.07
C ILE A 177 15.54 -8.56 8.08
N LYS A 178 16.88 -8.50 8.24
CA LYS A 178 17.56 -7.48 9.06
C LYS A 178 17.30 -6.08 8.52
N LYS A 179 17.54 -5.86 7.21
CA LYS A 179 17.28 -4.57 6.55
C LYS A 179 15.83 -4.14 6.67
N ILE A 180 14.89 -5.08 6.48
CA ILE A 180 13.46 -4.84 6.69
C ILE A 180 13.22 -4.39 8.14
N LYS A 181 13.72 -5.13 9.12
CA LYS A 181 13.53 -4.81 10.55
C LYS A 181 14.03 -3.40 10.90
N GLU A 182 15.20 -3.03 10.39
CA GLU A 182 15.82 -1.72 10.64
C GLU A 182 14.98 -0.57 10.06
N ILE A 183 14.42 -0.74 8.86
CA ILE A 183 13.80 0.36 8.12
C ILE A 183 12.27 0.41 8.27
N PHE A 184 11.63 -0.69 8.69
CA PHE A 184 10.17 -0.83 8.64
C PHE A 184 9.42 0.24 9.46
N SER A 185 9.97 0.62 10.62
CA SER A 185 9.41 1.70 11.46
C SER A 185 9.36 3.05 10.75
N LEU A 186 10.40 3.39 9.98
CA LEU A 186 10.40 4.63 9.19
C LEU A 186 9.44 4.51 8.01
N PHE A 187 9.47 3.37 7.31
CA PHE A 187 8.58 3.10 6.19
C PHE A 187 7.12 3.30 6.55
N ILE A 188 6.66 2.69 7.66
CA ILE A 188 5.25 2.74 8.04
C ILE A 188 4.82 4.16 8.45
N LEU A 189 5.71 4.90 9.11
CA LEU A 189 5.46 6.28 9.56
C LEU A 189 5.22 7.24 8.40
N VAL A 190 5.96 7.08 7.30
CA VAL A 190 5.89 7.98 6.13
C VAL A 190 4.94 7.49 5.03
N THR A 191 4.29 6.34 5.23
CA THR A 191 3.46 5.71 4.20
C THR A 191 2.00 5.62 4.62
N ASN A 192 1.14 6.19 3.79
CA ASN A 192 -0.31 6.05 3.90
C ASN A 192 -0.84 4.95 2.97
N PHE A 193 -1.97 4.34 3.32
CA PHE A 193 -2.56 3.22 2.58
C PHE A 193 -4.07 3.38 2.32
N GLY A 194 -4.62 2.59 1.41
CA GLY A 194 -6.04 2.62 1.06
C GLY A 194 -6.42 3.81 0.17
N THR A 195 -7.68 4.27 0.23
CA THR A 195 -8.13 5.36 -0.65
C THR A 195 -7.79 6.73 -0.04
N ARG A 196 -7.50 7.75 -0.88
CA ARG A 196 -7.21 9.14 -0.45
C ARG A 196 -5.98 9.29 0.46
N GLN A 197 -4.94 8.49 0.23
CA GLN A 197 -3.66 8.53 0.96
C GLN A 197 -3.04 9.94 1.02
N ASN A 198 -3.16 10.70 -0.07
CA ASN A 198 -2.67 12.08 -0.18
C ASN A 198 -3.45 13.10 0.68
N LYS A 199 -4.49 12.66 1.40
CA LYS A 199 -5.32 13.46 2.31
C LYS A 199 -5.19 13.01 3.77
N GLY A 200 -4.16 12.22 4.08
CA GLY A 200 -3.83 11.81 5.46
C GLY A 200 -4.59 10.59 5.97
N PHE A 201 -5.32 9.86 5.12
CA PHE A 201 -6.01 8.62 5.50
C PHE A 201 -5.13 7.39 5.40
N GLY A 202 -5.41 6.39 6.24
CA GLY A 202 -4.73 5.09 6.27
C GLY A 202 -3.27 5.16 6.72
N SER A 203 -2.97 5.99 7.71
CA SER A 203 -1.67 6.04 8.39
C SER A 203 -1.63 5.03 9.54
N TYR A 204 -0.46 4.40 9.76
CA TYR A 204 -0.24 3.38 10.79
C TYR A 204 1.05 3.65 11.57
N TYR A 205 1.15 3.07 12.77
CA TYR A 205 2.36 2.98 13.57
C TYR A 205 2.50 1.58 14.18
N ILE A 206 3.70 1.28 14.66
CA ILE A 206 4.01 0.04 15.37
C ILE A 206 3.63 0.22 16.84
N ASP A 207 2.81 -0.69 17.36
CA ASP A 207 2.39 -0.76 18.77
C ASP A 207 3.40 -1.52 19.64
#